data_AF-A0A8T3YV88-F1
#
_entry.id   AF-A0A8T3YV88-F1
#
_cell.length_a   1.000
_cell.length_b   1.000
_cell.length_c   1.000
_cell.angle_alpha   90.00
_cell.angle_beta   90.00
_cell.angle_gamma   90.00
#
_symmetry.space_group_name_H-M   'P 1'
#
loop_
_entity.id
_entity.type
_entity.pdbx_description
1 polymer ?
#
loop_
_entity_poly.entity_id
_entity_poly.type
_entity_poly.pdbx_seq_one_letter_code
_entity_poly.pdbx_strand_id
1 'polypeptide(L)'
;MAIAHENTQSQTLVSQIAGLTHVHIKGPGDDSLGDGLDDGLDALIRGYTARKPDERRKIKVEPSSKTVSVLKKFHKALKLNRKVYYNSMFKGHLEKTLTEVLTPDEIGIVFQAMLYETENIPVIIYDHDLTSQRIGIFTTQLIQNSYDSGYNNFNLVAENSQRIISHIGYRLNGDRLNEDKKRLAKIKIHGEVTDLCEDSQYFEVDVDGCVNSTGTGVGKYSRNGIITLRSKTQHTIDYSGNNITYKTFNKETLRRIIICALYDINACYYNAYNHVVFIKPNGEEEAVLKRVHNRDRSVLVNQIYYKFVEQVWGERGLKGLRARRVSKLNIP
;
A
#
# COMPACT_ATOMS: atom_id res chain seq x y z
N MET A 1 49.00 12.17 42.62
CA MET A 1 48.75 11.06 41.66
C MET A 1 48.14 11.69 40.42
N ALA A 2 48.96 11.82 39.37
CA ALA A 2 48.61 12.45 38.10
C ALA A 2 48.41 11.34 37.06
N ILE A 3 47.36 11.44 36.25
CA ILE A 3 47.15 10.56 35.10
C ILE A 3 46.95 11.47 33.88
N ALA A 4 47.82 11.26 32.90
CA ALA A 4 48.00 12.05 31.69
C ALA A 4 46.98 11.68 30.61
N HIS A 5 46.63 12.67 29.79
CA HIS A 5 45.88 12.55 28.54
C HIS A 5 46.83 12.18 27.39
N GLU A 6 46.46 11.19 26.59
CA GLU A 6 47.08 10.96 25.27
C GLU A 6 46.19 11.48 24.14
N ASN A 7 46.82 12.27 23.30
CA ASN A 7 46.37 12.78 22.00
C ASN A 7 46.72 11.76 20.93
N THR A 8 45.84 11.53 19.95
CA THR A 8 46.25 10.87 18.71
C THR A 8 45.60 11.56 17.52
N GLN A 9 46.40 12.37 16.83
CA GLN A 9 46.17 12.75 15.43
C GLN A 9 46.81 11.70 14.52
N SER A 10 46.19 11.42 13.39
CA SER A 10 46.90 10.92 12.20
C SER A 10 46.33 11.58 10.95
N GLN A 11 47.18 12.37 10.30
CA GLN A 11 47.07 12.83 8.93
C GLN A 11 47.58 11.76 7.98
N THR A 12 47.02 11.70 6.76
CA THR A 12 47.61 11.35 5.44
C THR A 12 46.45 10.86 4.53
N LEU A 13 46.37 11.04 3.21
CA LEU A 13 47.22 11.61 2.17
C LEU A 13 46.32 11.83 0.94
N VAL A 14 46.68 12.83 0.12
CA VAL A 14 46.10 13.15 -1.19
C VAL A 14 46.45 12.06 -2.21
N SER A 15 45.54 11.77 -3.15
CA SER A 15 45.92 11.33 -4.50
C SER A 15 44.93 11.86 -5.55
N GLN A 16 45.47 12.70 -6.44
CA GLN A 16 44.87 13.15 -7.69
C GLN A 16 45.14 12.09 -8.77
N ILE A 17 44.14 11.74 -9.58
CA ILE A 17 44.37 11.25 -10.95
C ILE A 17 43.40 11.95 -11.89
N ALA A 18 43.98 12.73 -12.80
CA ALA A 18 43.37 13.24 -14.00
C ALA A 18 43.52 12.23 -15.15
N GLY A 19 42.59 12.25 -16.11
CA GLY A 19 42.93 11.92 -17.50
C GLY A 19 41.88 11.13 -18.30
N LEU A 20 41.51 11.73 -19.45
CA LEU A 20 41.11 11.12 -20.73
C LEU A 20 39.69 10.50 -20.81
N THR A 21 38.87 10.71 -21.84
CA THR A 21 39.10 11.14 -23.22
C THR A 21 37.78 11.64 -23.83
N HIS A 22 37.88 12.61 -24.74
CA HIS A 22 36.81 13.02 -25.66
C HIS A 22 36.34 11.86 -26.55
N VAL A 23 35.03 11.73 -26.75
CA VAL A 23 34.44 10.98 -27.87
C VAL A 23 33.56 11.92 -28.69
N HIS A 24 33.99 12.14 -29.93
CA HIS A 24 33.23 12.75 -31.01
C HIS A 24 32.13 11.79 -31.48
N ILE A 25 30.88 12.25 -31.62
CA ILE A 25 29.85 11.53 -32.39
C ILE A 25 29.39 12.43 -33.52
N LYS A 26 29.77 12.05 -34.75
CA LYS A 26 29.22 12.53 -36.01
C LYS A 26 27.88 11.82 -36.29
N GLY A 27 26.83 12.57 -36.64
CA GLY A 27 25.85 12.13 -37.65
C GLY A 27 26.39 12.41 -39.06
N PRO A 28 25.65 12.21 -40.17
CA PRO A 28 24.22 11.89 -40.34
C PRO A 28 23.96 10.72 -41.35
N GLY A 29 22.70 10.41 -41.67
CA GLY A 29 22.36 9.57 -42.83
C GLY A 29 20.92 9.04 -42.91
N ASP A 30 20.14 9.74 -43.74
CA ASP A 30 18.88 9.46 -44.46
C ASP A 30 18.13 8.10 -44.43
N ASP A 31 16.81 8.28 -44.43
CA ASP A 31 15.75 7.66 -45.24
C ASP A 31 15.58 6.13 -45.32
N SER A 32 14.50 5.65 -44.70
CA SER A 32 13.60 4.67 -45.34
C SER A 32 12.18 4.79 -44.77
N LEU A 33 11.26 5.25 -45.60
CA LEU A 33 9.82 5.07 -45.42
C LEU A 33 9.47 3.60 -45.71
N GLY A 34 8.75 2.96 -44.78
CA GLY A 34 8.23 1.61 -44.95
C GLY A 34 6.99 1.40 -44.09
N ASP A 35 5.83 1.45 -44.72
CA ASP A 35 4.55 1.01 -44.17
C ASP A 35 4.63 -0.47 -43.76
N GLY A 36 4.30 -0.77 -42.52
CA GLY A 36 4.29 -2.14 -42.00
C GLY A 36 3.58 -2.22 -40.66
N LEU A 37 2.39 -2.81 -40.67
CA LEU A 37 1.50 -3.02 -39.55
C LEU A 37 2.09 -4.02 -38.52
N ASP A 38 1.81 -3.75 -37.24
CA ASP A 38 1.58 -4.75 -36.17
C ASP A 38 2.76 -5.58 -35.59
N ASP A 39 3.90 -4.96 -35.28
CA ASP A 39 5.03 -5.64 -34.59
C ASP A 39 5.16 -5.36 -33.08
N GLY A 40 4.21 -4.62 -32.50
CA GLY A 40 4.32 -4.13 -31.12
C GLY A 40 4.29 -5.24 -30.05
N LEU A 41 3.71 -6.40 -30.36
CA LEU A 41 3.61 -7.52 -29.42
C LEU A 41 4.83 -8.45 -29.47
N ASP A 42 5.40 -8.68 -30.66
CA ASP A 42 6.57 -9.54 -30.86
C ASP A 42 7.88 -8.87 -30.39
N ALA A 43 7.96 -7.54 -30.46
CA ALA A 43 9.02 -6.78 -29.81
C ALA A 43 8.97 -6.90 -28.26
N LEU A 44 7.77 -7.05 -27.69
CA LEU A 44 7.54 -7.20 -26.25
C LEU A 44 7.96 -8.58 -25.73
N ILE A 45 7.82 -9.63 -26.55
CA ILE A 45 8.33 -10.98 -26.24
C ILE A 45 9.87 -11.01 -26.34
N ARG A 46 10.49 -10.29 -27.27
CA ARG A 46 11.97 -10.22 -27.36
C ARG A 46 12.61 -9.39 -26.23
N GLY A 47 11.89 -8.45 -25.64
CA GLY A 47 12.31 -7.72 -24.43
C GLY A 47 12.50 -8.60 -23.19
N TYR A 48 11.94 -9.82 -23.18
CA TYR A 48 12.18 -10.79 -22.11
C TYR A 48 13.63 -11.29 -22.05
N THR A 49 14.47 -11.07 -23.06
CA THR A 49 15.82 -11.69 -23.15
C THR A 49 17.02 -10.78 -22.85
N ALA A 50 16.85 -9.49 -22.52
CA ALA A 50 18.00 -8.58 -22.38
C ALA A 50 18.29 -8.08 -20.93
N ARG A 51 18.60 -9.00 -20.01
CA ARG A 51 19.49 -8.72 -18.84
C ARG A 51 20.33 -9.96 -18.55
N LYS A 52 21.53 -9.74 -18.02
CA LYS A 52 22.52 -10.77 -17.68
C LYS A 52 21.88 -11.94 -16.89
N PRO A 53 22.26 -13.20 -17.19
CA PRO A 53 21.54 -14.40 -16.75
C PRO A 53 21.56 -14.72 -15.24
N ASP A 54 22.31 -14.00 -14.41
CA ASP A 54 22.62 -14.48 -13.06
C ASP A 54 21.70 -14.00 -11.92
N GLU A 55 20.69 -13.16 -12.18
CA GLU A 55 19.77 -12.68 -11.12
C GLU A 55 18.28 -12.68 -11.51
N ARG A 56 17.82 -13.64 -12.30
CA ARG A 56 16.39 -13.73 -12.67
C ARG A 56 15.70 -14.89 -11.94
N ARG A 57 14.78 -14.56 -11.03
CA ARG A 57 13.71 -15.47 -10.58
C ARG A 57 12.92 -15.91 -11.83
N LYS A 58 13.26 -17.09 -12.38
CA LYS A 58 12.51 -17.72 -13.48
C LYS A 58 11.20 -18.27 -12.94
N ILE A 59 10.15 -17.45 -12.93
CA ILE A 59 8.78 -17.96 -12.89
C ILE A 59 8.38 -18.18 -14.35
N LYS A 60 8.52 -19.42 -14.85
CA LYS A 60 8.06 -19.82 -16.19
C LYS A 60 6.59 -20.22 -16.07
N VAL A 61 5.69 -19.24 -16.07
CA VAL A 61 4.26 -19.48 -16.26
C VAL A 61 3.95 -18.95 -17.66
N GLU A 62 3.55 -19.83 -18.58
CA GLU A 62 2.98 -19.37 -19.84
C GLU A 62 1.67 -18.65 -19.51
N PRO A 63 1.58 -17.33 -19.76
CA PRO A 63 0.42 -16.56 -19.37
C PRO A 63 -0.80 -17.04 -20.17
N SER A 64 -1.92 -17.25 -19.49
CA SER A 64 -3.16 -17.65 -20.16
C SER A 64 -3.59 -16.58 -21.15
N SER A 65 -4.36 -16.95 -22.18
CA SER A 65 -4.94 -15.99 -23.13
C SER A 65 -5.75 -14.90 -22.42
N LYS A 66 -6.33 -15.22 -21.26
CA LYS A 66 -7.05 -14.29 -20.38
C LYS A 66 -6.12 -13.28 -19.72
N THR A 67 -4.99 -13.71 -19.15
CA THR A 67 -3.94 -12.84 -18.61
C THR A 67 -3.44 -11.84 -19.66
N VAL A 68 -3.18 -12.32 -20.88
CA VAL A 68 -2.75 -11.46 -22.00
C VAL A 68 -3.81 -10.43 -22.37
N SER A 69 -5.09 -10.82 -22.43
CA SER A 69 -6.20 -9.88 -22.67
C SER A 69 -6.25 -8.78 -21.60
N VAL A 70 -6.11 -9.16 -20.32
CA VAL A 70 -6.15 -8.22 -19.19
C VAL A 70 -4.99 -7.23 -19.24
N LEU A 71 -3.77 -7.68 -19.54
CA LEU A 71 -2.61 -6.79 -19.70
C LEU A 71 -2.78 -5.82 -20.89
N LYS A 72 -3.36 -6.28 -22.01
CA LYS A 72 -3.74 -5.38 -23.12
C LYS A 72 -4.73 -4.30 -22.67
N LYS A 73 -5.69 -4.62 -21.81
CA LYS A 73 -6.62 -3.63 -21.22
C LYS A 73 -5.92 -2.68 -20.27
N PHE A 74 -4.97 -3.16 -19.47
CA PHE A 74 -4.15 -2.32 -18.61
C PHE A 74 -3.34 -1.29 -19.41
N HIS A 75 -2.66 -1.71 -20.49
CA HIS A 75 -1.94 -0.76 -21.35
C HIS A 75 -2.85 0.28 -22.00
N LYS A 76 -4.06 -0.11 -22.41
CA LYS A 76 -5.07 0.85 -22.89
C LYS A 76 -5.46 1.83 -21.78
N ALA A 77 -5.65 1.34 -20.56
CA ALA A 77 -5.97 2.15 -19.39
C ALA A 77 -4.83 3.15 -19.03
N LEU A 78 -3.56 2.75 -19.19
CA LEU A 78 -2.41 3.65 -19.03
C LEU A 78 -2.37 4.78 -20.06
N LYS A 79 -2.94 4.58 -21.25
CA LYS A 79 -3.00 5.60 -22.31
C LYS A 79 -4.18 6.57 -22.17
N LEU A 80 -5.11 6.32 -21.23
CA LEU A 80 -6.22 7.23 -20.99
C LEU A 80 -5.70 8.62 -20.59
N ASN A 81 -6.36 9.65 -21.14
CA ASN A 81 -6.00 11.05 -20.93
C ASN A 81 -5.77 11.32 -19.44
N ARG A 82 -4.67 12.00 -19.13
CA ARG A 82 -4.34 12.40 -17.76
C ARG A 82 -5.52 13.10 -17.07
N LYS A 83 -6.36 13.85 -17.79
CA LYS A 83 -7.60 14.48 -17.27
C LYS A 83 -8.59 13.51 -16.61
N VAL A 84 -8.50 12.20 -16.86
CA VAL A 84 -9.12 11.14 -16.03
C VAL A 84 -8.31 10.97 -14.72
N TYR A 85 -7.96 12.08 -14.07
CA TYR A 85 -7.15 12.14 -12.84
C TYR A 85 -7.94 11.68 -11.63
N TYR A 86 -9.27 11.85 -11.67
CA TYR A 86 -10.11 11.48 -10.54
C TYR A 86 -10.25 9.96 -10.48
N ASN A 87 -9.76 9.38 -9.37
CA ASN A 87 -9.87 7.95 -9.06
C ASN A 87 -11.28 7.40 -9.35
N SER A 88 -12.32 8.18 -9.09
CA SER A 88 -13.72 7.85 -9.37
C SER A 88 -14.04 7.69 -10.87
N MET A 89 -13.51 8.56 -11.73
CA MET A 89 -13.70 8.45 -13.19
C MET A 89 -12.93 7.27 -13.76
N PHE A 90 -11.69 7.06 -13.29
CA PHE A 90 -10.88 5.92 -13.73
C PHE A 90 -11.51 4.60 -13.29
N LYS A 91 -11.93 4.49 -12.02
CA LYS A 91 -12.66 3.34 -11.49
C LYS A 91 -13.95 3.08 -12.28
N GLY A 92 -14.77 4.10 -12.52
CA GLY A 92 -16.01 3.97 -13.30
C GLY A 92 -15.78 3.60 -14.77
N HIS A 93 -14.62 3.91 -15.35
CA HIS A 93 -14.23 3.39 -16.66
C HIS A 93 -13.90 1.89 -16.57
N LEU A 94 -13.10 1.48 -15.59
CA LEU A 94 -12.71 0.08 -15.40
C LEU A 94 -13.90 -0.83 -15.09
N GLU A 95 -14.86 -0.38 -14.27
CA GLU A 95 -16.10 -1.13 -14.01
C GLU A 95 -16.88 -1.46 -15.30
N LYS A 96 -16.75 -0.64 -16.34
CA LYS A 96 -17.40 -0.86 -17.64
C LYS A 96 -16.56 -1.70 -18.60
N THR A 97 -15.23 -1.62 -18.52
CA THR A 97 -14.33 -2.17 -19.55
C THR A 97 -13.55 -3.39 -19.10
N LEU A 98 -13.37 -3.60 -17.80
CA LEU A 98 -12.63 -4.70 -17.19
C LEU A 98 -13.62 -5.62 -16.46
N THR A 99 -14.09 -6.65 -17.16
CA THR A 99 -15.13 -7.59 -16.68
C THR A 99 -14.56 -8.99 -16.44
N GLU A 100 -13.28 -9.20 -16.72
CA GLU A 100 -12.61 -10.47 -16.52
C GLU A 100 -12.57 -10.86 -15.04
N VAL A 101 -12.85 -12.14 -14.82
CA VAL A 101 -12.76 -12.83 -13.52
C VAL A 101 -11.48 -13.65 -13.52
N LEU A 102 -10.55 -13.40 -12.62
CA LEU A 102 -9.29 -14.13 -12.54
C LEU A 102 -9.23 -14.89 -11.20
N THR A 103 -8.50 -16.00 -11.18
CA THR A 103 -8.16 -16.63 -9.90
C THR A 103 -7.23 -15.71 -9.09
N PRO A 104 -7.17 -15.87 -7.75
CA PRO A 104 -6.23 -15.11 -6.92
C PRO A 104 -4.78 -15.17 -7.41
N ASP A 105 -4.33 -16.34 -7.86
CA ASP A 105 -2.97 -16.53 -8.37
C ASP A 105 -2.75 -15.81 -9.71
N GLU A 106 -3.72 -15.85 -10.63
CA GLU A 106 -3.67 -15.10 -11.89
C GLU A 106 -3.63 -13.60 -11.65
N ILE A 107 -4.36 -13.08 -10.65
CA ILE A 107 -4.27 -11.66 -10.26
C ILE A 107 -2.87 -11.33 -9.73
N GLY A 108 -2.28 -12.20 -8.91
CA GLY A 108 -0.91 -12.03 -8.43
C GLY A 108 0.10 -11.95 -9.58
N ILE A 109 -0.05 -12.80 -10.60
CA ILE A 109 0.77 -12.79 -11.81
C ILE A 109 0.57 -11.50 -12.62
N VAL A 110 -0.68 -11.10 -12.88
CA VAL A 110 -0.99 -9.86 -13.60
C VAL A 110 -0.43 -8.65 -12.85
N PHE A 111 -0.57 -8.60 -11.53
CA PHE A 111 -0.04 -7.53 -10.69
C PHE A 111 1.48 -7.41 -10.85
N GLN A 112 2.21 -8.51 -10.71
CA GLN A 112 3.66 -8.55 -10.90
C GLN A 112 4.08 -8.12 -12.32
N ALA A 113 3.35 -8.55 -13.36
CA ALA A 113 3.61 -8.13 -14.72
C ALA A 113 3.42 -6.61 -14.91
N MET A 114 2.35 -6.03 -14.35
CA MET A 114 2.11 -4.58 -14.39
C MET A 114 3.23 -3.79 -13.70
N LEU A 115 3.75 -4.29 -12.57
CA LEU A 115 4.89 -3.68 -11.89
C LEU A 115 6.12 -3.70 -12.79
N TYR A 116 6.48 -4.87 -13.32
CA TYR A 116 7.64 -5.06 -14.19
C TYR A 116 7.58 -4.18 -15.45
N GLU A 117 6.44 -4.15 -16.15
CA GLU A 117 6.27 -3.38 -17.39
C GLU A 117 6.34 -1.86 -17.17
N THR A 118 6.13 -1.41 -15.93
CA THR A 118 6.12 0.02 -15.59
C THR A 118 7.36 0.46 -14.80
N GLU A 119 8.35 -0.41 -14.57
CA GLU A 119 9.59 -0.04 -13.85
C GLU A 119 10.34 1.13 -14.50
N ASN A 120 10.36 1.19 -15.83
CA ASN A 120 11.07 2.25 -16.56
C ASN A 120 10.29 3.57 -16.63
N ILE A 121 9.04 3.62 -16.16
CA ILE A 121 8.25 4.85 -16.15
C ILE A 121 8.71 5.70 -14.94
N PRO A 122 9.14 6.97 -15.13
CA PRO A 122 9.63 7.80 -14.04
C PRO A 122 8.64 7.88 -12.86
N VAL A 123 9.17 7.75 -11.64
CA VAL A 123 8.41 7.93 -10.40
C VAL A 123 8.35 9.42 -10.08
N ILE A 124 7.13 9.96 -9.92
CA ILE A 124 6.91 11.35 -9.54
C ILE A 124 6.74 11.38 -8.02
N ILE A 125 7.75 11.90 -7.31
CA ILE A 125 7.94 11.75 -5.86
C ILE A 125 6.94 12.59 -5.03
N TYR A 126 6.26 13.57 -5.63
CA TYR A 126 5.40 14.51 -4.91
C TYR A 126 3.90 14.26 -5.13
N ASP A 127 3.43 13.11 -4.64
CA ASP A 127 2.02 12.83 -4.31
C ASP A 127 1.09 12.30 -5.42
N HIS A 128 1.56 12.21 -6.67
CA HIS A 128 0.72 11.73 -7.77
C HIS A 128 1.49 10.83 -8.74
N ASP A 129 2.09 9.76 -8.23
CA ASP A 129 2.50 8.67 -9.11
C ASP A 129 1.25 8.01 -9.72
N LEU A 130 0.76 8.62 -10.81
CA LEU A 130 -0.44 8.20 -11.51
C LEU A 130 -0.34 6.75 -12.00
N THR A 131 0.87 6.28 -12.29
CA THR A 131 1.12 4.89 -12.67
C THR A 131 0.85 3.97 -11.48
N SER A 132 1.40 4.30 -10.32
CA SER A 132 1.11 3.60 -9.06
C SER A 132 -0.38 3.54 -8.76
N GLN A 133 -1.07 4.69 -8.84
CA GLN A 133 -2.50 4.80 -8.56
C GLN A 133 -3.32 3.93 -9.53
N ARG A 134 -2.99 3.97 -10.82
CA ARG A 134 -3.66 3.17 -11.84
C ARG A 134 -3.43 1.68 -11.63
N ILE A 135 -2.23 1.26 -11.25
CA ILE A 135 -1.94 -0.14 -10.90
C ILE A 135 -2.82 -0.58 -9.73
N GLY A 136 -2.88 0.19 -8.65
CA GLY A 136 -3.69 -0.17 -7.49
C GLY A 136 -5.19 -0.24 -7.77
N ILE A 137 -5.75 0.77 -8.46
CA ILE A 137 -7.18 0.79 -8.81
C ILE A 137 -7.53 -0.33 -9.81
N PHE A 138 -6.67 -0.57 -10.81
CA PHE A 138 -6.86 -1.66 -11.79
C PHE A 138 -6.85 -3.02 -11.11
N THR A 139 -5.86 -3.26 -10.24
CA THR A 139 -5.76 -4.49 -9.44
C THR A 139 -6.97 -4.67 -8.55
N THR A 140 -7.45 -3.59 -7.91
CA THR A 140 -8.64 -3.62 -7.06
C THR A 140 -9.89 -3.98 -7.85
N GLN A 141 -10.03 -3.53 -9.11
CA GLN A 141 -11.15 -3.95 -9.95
C GLN A 141 -11.10 -5.44 -10.28
N LEU A 142 -9.93 -5.99 -10.61
CA LEU A 142 -9.78 -7.44 -10.83
C LEU A 142 -10.15 -8.24 -9.58
N ILE A 143 -9.71 -7.76 -8.40
CA ILE A 143 -10.05 -8.35 -7.10
C ILE A 143 -11.56 -8.32 -6.90
N GLN A 144 -12.22 -7.18 -7.13
CA GLN A 144 -13.67 -7.06 -6.96
C GLN A 144 -14.43 -8.03 -7.86
N ASN A 145 -14.16 -8.05 -9.17
CA ASN A 145 -14.81 -8.96 -10.11
C ASN A 145 -14.66 -10.43 -9.69
N SER A 146 -13.47 -10.78 -9.21
CA SER A 146 -13.13 -12.14 -8.81
C SER A 146 -13.77 -12.51 -7.47
N TYR A 147 -13.84 -11.55 -6.55
CA TYR A 147 -14.54 -11.68 -5.28
C TYR A 147 -16.04 -11.91 -5.48
N ASP A 148 -16.67 -11.12 -6.35
CA ASP A 148 -18.08 -11.23 -6.73
C ASP A 148 -18.39 -12.59 -7.39
N SER A 149 -17.38 -13.20 -8.01
CA SER A 149 -17.46 -14.53 -8.62
C SER A 149 -17.13 -15.69 -7.67
N GLY A 150 -16.94 -15.42 -6.37
CA GLY A 150 -16.70 -16.44 -5.34
C GLY A 150 -15.24 -16.63 -4.91
N TYR A 151 -14.26 -15.99 -5.56
CA TYR A 151 -12.86 -16.06 -5.15
C TYR A 151 -12.56 -15.19 -3.93
N ASN A 152 -11.49 -15.47 -3.19
CA ASN A 152 -11.04 -14.65 -2.05
C ASN A 152 -9.55 -14.94 -1.74
N ASN A 153 -8.99 -14.31 -0.71
CA ASN A 153 -7.61 -14.52 -0.24
C ASN A 153 -6.57 -14.17 -1.31
N PHE A 154 -6.64 -12.94 -1.82
CA PHE A 154 -5.75 -12.45 -2.85
C PHE A 154 -4.35 -12.18 -2.27
N ASN A 155 -3.31 -12.62 -2.97
CA ASN A 155 -1.93 -12.40 -2.55
C ASN A 155 -1.20 -11.53 -3.58
N LEU A 156 -0.78 -10.34 -3.16
CA LEU A 156 -0.08 -9.37 -3.99
C LEU A 156 1.36 -9.25 -3.52
N VAL A 157 2.31 -9.53 -4.39
CA VAL A 157 3.72 -9.31 -4.12
C VAL A 157 4.12 -8.03 -4.85
N ALA A 158 4.76 -7.10 -4.16
CA ALA A 158 5.35 -5.85 -4.65
C ALA A 158 6.77 -5.67 -4.10
N GLU A 159 7.31 -6.68 -3.39
CA GLU A 159 8.70 -6.71 -2.94
C GLU A 159 9.63 -6.45 -4.13
N ASN A 160 10.64 -5.60 -3.94
CA ASN A 160 11.62 -5.18 -4.94
C ASN A 160 11.09 -4.24 -6.05
N SER A 161 9.81 -3.86 -6.02
CA SER A 161 9.32 -2.76 -6.86
C SER A 161 10.01 -1.46 -6.46
N GLN A 162 10.49 -0.70 -7.45
CA GLN A 162 10.95 0.68 -7.22
C GLN A 162 9.78 1.65 -6.92
N ARG A 163 8.55 1.19 -7.16
CA ARG A 163 7.32 1.97 -7.02
C ARG A 163 6.56 1.55 -5.77
N ILE A 164 6.24 2.52 -4.92
CA ILE A 164 5.30 2.35 -3.80
C ILE A 164 3.89 2.33 -4.38
N ILE A 165 3.14 1.25 -4.17
CA ILE A 165 1.82 1.07 -4.80
C ILE A 165 0.73 1.73 -3.97
N SER A 166 -0.09 2.56 -4.63
CA SER A 166 -1.15 3.37 -4.03
C SER A 166 -2.52 2.83 -4.38
N HIS A 167 -3.54 3.10 -3.56
CA HIS A 167 -4.95 2.79 -3.86
C HIS A 167 -5.29 1.30 -4.07
N ILE A 168 -4.46 0.38 -3.56
CA ILE A 168 -4.91 -1.01 -3.42
C ILE A 168 -6.09 -1.04 -2.45
N GLY A 169 -7.18 -1.69 -2.85
CA GLY A 169 -8.42 -1.73 -2.10
C GLY A 169 -9.33 -0.52 -2.32
N TYR A 170 -9.01 0.45 -3.19
CA TYR A 170 -9.90 1.59 -3.43
C TYR A 170 -11.34 1.18 -3.83
N ARG A 171 -12.32 1.58 -2.99
CA ARG A 171 -13.74 1.19 -3.12
C ARG A 171 -13.98 -0.31 -3.21
N LEU A 172 -13.14 -1.10 -2.55
CA LEU A 172 -13.36 -2.54 -2.41
C LEU A 172 -14.56 -2.80 -1.52
N ASN A 173 -15.48 -3.65 -1.95
CA ASN A 173 -16.70 -3.96 -1.23
C ASN A 173 -16.86 -5.47 -1.08
N GLY A 174 -16.68 -5.98 0.14
CA GLY A 174 -17.08 -7.33 0.50
C GLY A 174 -18.59 -7.44 0.76
N ASP A 175 -19.08 -8.66 0.94
CA ASP A 175 -20.50 -8.90 1.14
C ASP A 175 -20.87 -8.96 2.61
N ARG A 176 -22.00 -8.34 2.93
CA ARG A 176 -22.82 -8.77 4.05
C ARG A 176 -23.77 -9.85 3.52
N LEU A 177 -23.29 -11.10 3.44
CA LEU A 177 -24.04 -12.24 2.89
C LEU A 177 -25.40 -12.44 3.57
N ASN A 178 -25.54 -12.10 4.87
CA ASN A 178 -26.79 -11.94 5.63
C ASN A 178 -26.51 -11.20 6.95
N GLU A 179 -27.54 -10.88 7.76
CA GLU A 179 -27.38 -10.13 9.03
C GLU A 179 -26.27 -10.71 9.93
N ASP A 180 -26.05 -12.02 9.88
CA ASP A 180 -25.11 -12.78 10.73
C ASP A 180 -23.84 -13.29 10.01
N LYS A 181 -23.73 -13.16 8.68
CA LYS A 181 -22.56 -13.64 7.93
C LYS A 181 -22.00 -12.53 7.05
N LYS A 182 -20.81 -12.05 7.43
CA LYS A 182 -20.01 -11.13 6.62
C LYS A 182 -18.92 -11.92 5.91
N ARG A 183 -18.86 -11.82 4.58
CA ARG A 183 -17.73 -12.34 3.79
C ARG A 183 -16.82 -11.15 3.49
N LEU A 184 -15.71 -11.08 4.21
CA LEU A 184 -14.73 -10.02 4.01
C LEU A 184 -13.95 -10.29 2.71
N ALA A 185 -13.68 -9.25 1.93
CA ALA A 185 -12.69 -9.31 0.86
C ALA A 185 -11.28 -9.30 1.47
N LYS A 186 -10.51 -10.38 1.26
CA LYS A 186 -9.23 -10.62 1.92
C LYS A 186 -8.06 -10.40 0.98
N ILE A 187 -7.14 -9.50 1.33
CA ILE A 187 -5.94 -9.20 0.55
C ILE A 187 -4.71 -9.29 1.45
N LYS A 188 -3.69 -10.04 1.02
CA LYS A 188 -2.36 -10.03 1.59
C LYS A 188 -1.42 -9.29 0.65
N ILE A 189 -0.62 -8.38 1.18
CA ILE A 189 0.31 -7.57 0.40
C ILE A 189 1.72 -7.74 0.98
N HIS A 190 2.67 -8.09 0.12
CA HIS A 190 4.08 -8.17 0.45
C HIS A 190 4.81 -7.02 -0.25
N GLY A 191 5.39 -6.07 0.48
CA GLY A 191 6.06 -4.90 -0.10
C GLY A 191 5.43 -3.55 0.25
N GLU A 192 5.97 -2.46 -0.32
CA GLU A 192 5.63 -1.10 0.10
C GLU A 192 4.35 -0.57 -0.57
N VAL A 193 3.48 0.03 0.25
CA VAL A 193 2.21 0.60 -0.21
C VAL A 193 1.88 1.96 0.42
N THR A 194 0.97 2.69 -0.20
CA THR A 194 0.34 3.92 0.31
C THR A 194 -1.16 3.91 0.03
N ASP A 195 -1.91 4.79 0.71
CA ASP A 195 -3.32 5.10 0.38
C ASP A 195 -4.21 3.87 0.25
N LEU A 196 -4.10 2.97 1.23
CA LEU A 196 -4.67 1.64 1.23
C LEU A 196 -6.13 1.67 1.67
N CYS A 197 -7.00 0.94 0.95
CA CYS A 197 -8.39 0.72 1.30
C CYS A 197 -9.16 2.00 1.59
N GLU A 198 -9.09 3.00 0.71
CA GLU A 198 -9.96 4.18 0.76
C GLU A 198 -11.38 3.84 0.27
N ASP A 199 -12.41 4.43 0.89
CA ASP A 199 -13.84 4.24 0.56
C ASP A 199 -14.31 2.76 0.53
N SER A 200 -13.64 1.87 1.26
CA SER A 200 -13.85 0.41 1.23
C SER A 200 -14.83 -0.07 2.28
N GLN A 201 -15.48 -1.22 2.07
CA GLN A 201 -16.38 -1.84 3.05
C GLN A 201 -16.18 -3.34 3.14
N TYR A 202 -16.28 -3.89 4.36
CA TYR A 202 -16.22 -5.34 4.61
C TYR A 202 -14.97 -6.00 4.03
N PHE A 203 -13.79 -5.60 4.52
CA PHE A 203 -12.50 -6.07 4.01
C PHE A 203 -11.57 -6.47 5.14
N GLU A 204 -10.57 -7.27 4.78
CA GLU A 204 -9.44 -7.60 5.63
C GLU A 204 -8.17 -7.51 4.79
N VAL A 205 -7.25 -6.63 5.19
CA VAL A 205 -5.95 -6.49 4.53
C VAL A 205 -4.82 -6.74 5.50
N ASP A 206 -3.87 -7.57 5.08
CA ASP A 206 -2.64 -7.87 5.81
C ASP A 206 -1.43 -7.41 5.01
N VAL A 207 -0.69 -6.44 5.54
CA VAL A 207 0.45 -5.81 4.88
C VAL A 207 1.74 -6.23 5.56
N ASP A 208 2.52 -7.01 4.82
CA ASP A 208 3.88 -7.41 5.10
C ASP A 208 4.87 -6.53 4.33
N GLY A 209 4.93 -5.26 4.74
CA GLY A 209 5.78 -4.25 4.11
C GLY A 209 5.52 -2.86 4.65
N CYS A 210 6.35 -1.89 4.26
CA CYS A 210 6.24 -0.53 4.76
C CYS A 210 4.99 0.16 4.22
N VAL A 211 4.26 0.87 5.10
CA VAL A 211 3.14 1.71 4.66
C VAL A 211 3.50 3.17 4.79
N ASN A 212 3.57 3.84 3.63
CA ASN A 212 4.03 5.22 3.46
C ASN A 212 2.87 6.11 3.04
N SER A 213 1.94 6.47 3.93
CA SER A 213 0.82 7.31 3.53
C SER A 213 1.21 8.78 3.33
N THR A 214 1.06 9.33 2.13
CA THR A 214 1.41 10.73 1.84
C THR A 214 0.22 11.70 1.84
N GLY A 215 -1.04 11.25 1.85
CA GLY A 215 -2.17 12.18 1.93
C GLY A 215 -3.56 11.59 2.19
N THR A 216 -3.94 10.47 1.56
CA THR A 216 -5.28 9.87 1.73
C THR A 216 -5.37 8.83 2.84
N GLY A 217 -4.26 8.43 3.46
CA GLY A 217 -4.31 7.60 4.66
C GLY A 217 -4.70 6.13 4.43
N VAL A 218 -4.56 5.34 5.49
CA VAL A 218 -4.90 3.91 5.51
C VAL A 218 -6.32 3.73 6.07
N GLY A 219 -7.26 3.26 5.26
CA GLY A 219 -8.64 3.02 5.69
C GLY A 219 -9.54 4.27 5.69
N LYS A 220 -9.16 5.32 4.98
CA LYS A 220 -9.94 6.57 4.91
C LYS A 220 -11.35 6.35 4.37
N TYR A 221 -12.34 6.91 5.06
CA TYR A 221 -13.78 6.78 4.78
C TYR A 221 -14.32 5.34 4.70
N SER A 222 -13.52 4.36 5.07
CA SER A 222 -13.85 2.96 4.96
C SER A 222 -14.68 2.46 6.14
N ARG A 223 -15.33 1.31 5.99
CA ARG A 223 -16.22 0.74 7.02
C ARG A 223 -16.03 -0.75 7.22
N ASN A 224 -16.16 -1.21 8.47
CA ASN A 224 -16.17 -2.64 8.81
C ASN A 224 -14.96 -3.39 8.25
N GLY A 225 -13.76 -2.86 8.52
CA GLY A 225 -12.51 -3.36 7.96
C GLY A 225 -11.53 -3.85 9.02
N ILE A 226 -10.64 -4.76 8.63
CA ILE A 226 -9.49 -5.18 9.43
C ILE A 226 -8.23 -4.84 8.64
N ILE A 227 -7.28 -4.12 9.25
CA ILE A 227 -6.01 -3.77 8.62
C ILE A 227 -4.88 -4.20 9.56
N THR A 228 -4.11 -5.20 9.12
CA THR A 228 -2.94 -5.69 9.84
C THR A 228 -1.68 -5.10 9.23
N LEU A 229 -0.91 -4.38 10.03
CA LEU A 229 0.33 -3.71 9.64
C LEU A 229 1.51 -4.42 10.32
N ARG A 230 2.19 -5.29 9.57
CA ARG A 230 3.28 -6.13 10.11
C ARG A 230 4.61 -5.39 10.22
N SER A 231 4.80 -4.37 9.40
CA SER A 231 6.05 -3.61 9.34
C SER A 231 5.91 -2.19 9.89
N LYS A 232 6.98 -1.42 9.79
CA LYS A 232 6.99 0.00 10.20
C LYS A 232 6.05 0.81 9.32
N THR A 233 5.38 1.79 9.92
CA THR A 233 4.65 2.83 9.18
C THR A 233 5.44 4.13 9.24
N GLN A 234 5.70 4.75 8.09
CA GLN A 234 6.48 6.00 8.05
C GLN A 234 5.63 7.23 8.33
N HIS A 235 4.33 7.17 8.02
CA HIS A 235 3.42 8.32 8.06
C HIS A 235 2.09 8.03 8.76
N THR A 236 1.18 9.01 8.70
CA THR A 236 -0.12 9.04 9.38
C THR A 236 -1.07 7.96 8.85
N ILE A 237 -1.72 7.27 9.77
CA ILE A 237 -2.93 6.47 9.48
C ILE A 237 -4.11 7.43 9.56
N ASP A 238 -5.00 7.39 8.58
CA ASP A 238 -6.25 8.15 8.61
C ASP A 238 -7.28 7.34 9.39
N TYR A 239 -7.81 7.93 10.45
CA TYR A 239 -8.74 7.32 11.40
C TYR A 239 -10.20 7.79 11.16
N SER A 240 -10.48 8.39 10.01
CA SER A 240 -11.83 8.80 9.56
C SER A 240 -12.72 7.63 9.14
N GLY A 241 -12.14 6.43 8.96
CA GLY A 241 -12.90 5.20 8.78
C GLY A 241 -13.80 4.90 9.98
N ASN A 242 -14.81 4.06 9.79
CA ASN A 242 -15.74 3.67 10.83
C ASN A 242 -15.76 2.15 11.04
N ASN A 243 -15.61 1.72 12.29
CA ASN A 243 -15.54 0.30 12.63
C ASN A 243 -14.38 -0.40 11.91
N ILE A 244 -13.23 0.27 11.87
CA ILE A 244 -11.97 -0.30 11.40
C ILE A 244 -11.17 -0.83 12.59
N THR A 245 -10.64 -2.04 12.47
CA THR A 245 -9.70 -2.62 13.42
C THR A 245 -8.30 -2.56 12.84
N TYR A 246 -7.43 -1.77 13.44
CA TYR A 246 -6.02 -1.69 13.10
C TYR A 246 -5.22 -2.62 14.01
N LYS A 247 -4.47 -3.55 13.42
CA LYS A 247 -3.66 -4.56 14.13
C LYS A 247 -2.19 -4.36 13.82
N THR A 248 -1.32 -4.56 14.81
CA THR A 248 0.13 -4.62 14.61
C THR A 248 0.82 -5.33 15.76
N PHE A 249 1.96 -5.97 15.51
CA PHE A 249 2.88 -6.45 16.56
C PHE A 249 4.06 -5.48 16.80
N ASN A 250 4.20 -4.45 15.96
CA ASN A 250 5.30 -3.51 16.04
C ASN A 250 4.94 -2.35 16.98
N LYS A 251 5.72 -2.15 18.04
CA LYS A 251 5.45 -1.11 19.06
C LYS A 251 5.51 0.32 18.51
N GLU A 252 6.41 0.58 17.55
CA GLU A 252 6.52 1.90 16.92
C GLU A 252 5.33 2.17 15.99
N THR A 253 4.93 1.17 15.20
CA THR A 253 3.69 1.23 14.43
C THR A 253 2.49 1.44 15.35
N LEU A 254 2.38 0.68 16.45
CA LEU A 254 1.31 0.80 17.45
C LEU A 254 1.22 2.24 18.00
N ARG A 255 2.36 2.81 18.39
CA ARG A 255 2.48 4.20 18.86
C ARG A 255 1.91 5.17 17.83
N ARG A 256 2.24 5.00 16.55
CA ARG A 256 1.72 5.83 15.45
C ARG A 256 0.21 5.68 15.25
N ILE A 257 -0.31 4.45 15.30
CA ILE A 257 -1.76 4.21 15.22
C ILE A 257 -2.47 4.97 16.34
N ILE A 258 -1.94 4.91 17.57
CA ILE A 258 -2.53 5.63 18.71
C ILE A 258 -2.44 7.15 18.51
N ILE A 259 -1.30 7.70 18.09
CA ILE A 259 -1.18 9.14 17.80
C ILE A 259 -2.28 9.59 16.83
N CYS A 260 -2.45 8.86 15.73
CA CYS A 260 -3.48 9.14 14.73
C CYS A 260 -4.89 9.02 15.30
N ALA A 261 -5.17 7.94 16.03
CA ALA A 261 -6.46 7.73 16.68
C ALA A 261 -6.83 8.86 17.64
N LEU A 262 -5.86 9.42 18.35
CA LEU A 262 -6.08 10.52 19.30
C LEU A 262 -6.24 11.88 18.60
N TYR A 263 -5.50 12.11 17.51
CA TYR A 263 -5.61 13.34 16.72
C TYR A 263 -6.97 13.47 16.04
N ASP A 264 -7.45 12.38 15.43
CA ASP A 264 -8.72 12.38 14.70
C ASP A 264 -9.94 12.48 15.61
N ILE A 265 -9.84 12.19 16.91
CA ILE A 265 -10.96 12.47 17.83
C ILE A 265 -11.18 13.97 17.96
N ASN A 266 -10.14 14.78 17.82
CA ASN A 266 -10.27 16.24 17.87
C ASN A 266 -10.74 16.83 16.53
N ALA A 267 -10.44 16.17 15.41
CA ALA A 267 -10.74 16.67 14.07
C ALA A 267 -12.05 16.12 13.46
N CYS A 268 -12.50 14.92 13.82
CA CYS A 268 -13.56 14.23 13.08
C CYS A 268 -14.98 14.46 13.64
N TYR A 269 -15.88 14.82 12.74
CA TYR A 269 -17.33 14.94 12.96
C TYR A 269 -18.09 13.60 12.92
N TYR A 270 -17.43 12.50 12.53
CA TYR A 270 -18.08 11.21 12.30
C TYR A 270 -18.04 10.27 13.53
N ASN A 271 -19.10 9.47 13.70
CA ASN A 271 -19.17 8.40 14.70
C ASN A 271 -18.27 7.22 14.30
N ALA A 272 -16.95 7.36 14.49
CA ALA A 272 -15.99 6.30 14.22
C ALA A 272 -15.87 5.34 15.42
N TYR A 273 -16.12 4.05 15.20
CA TYR A 273 -15.97 2.98 16.20
C TYR A 273 -14.69 2.16 15.99
N ASN A 274 -13.57 2.83 15.77
CA ASN A 274 -12.33 2.16 15.43
C ASN A 274 -11.66 1.51 16.65
N HIS A 275 -10.95 0.41 16.39
CA HIS A 275 -10.25 -0.39 17.39
C HIS A 275 -8.75 -0.46 17.04
N VAL A 276 -7.91 -0.39 18.06
CA VAL A 276 -6.47 -0.69 17.95
C VAL A 276 -6.20 -1.98 18.70
N VAL A 277 -5.56 -2.92 18.04
CA VAL A 277 -5.19 -4.23 18.57
C VAL A 277 -3.69 -4.41 18.44
N PHE A 278 -3.07 -4.87 19.52
CA PHE A 278 -1.68 -5.31 19.51
C PHE A 278 -1.62 -6.83 19.40
N ILE A 279 -0.81 -7.33 18.47
CA ILE A 279 -0.56 -8.76 18.29
C ILE A 279 0.70 -9.09 19.10
N LYS A 280 0.55 -9.91 20.13
CA LYS A 280 1.68 -10.36 20.98
C LYS A 280 2.61 -11.29 20.21
N PRO A 281 3.86 -11.51 20.68
CA PRO A 281 4.80 -12.44 20.04
C PRO A 281 4.29 -13.89 19.93
N ASN A 282 3.39 -14.32 20.82
CA ASN A 282 2.73 -15.63 20.77
C ASN A 282 1.53 -15.69 19.80
N GLY A 283 1.24 -14.60 19.07
CA GLY A 283 0.10 -14.49 18.15
C GLY A 283 -1.22 -14.08 18.81
N GLU A 284 -1.27 -13.96 20.13
CA GLU A 284 -2.48 -13.53 20.85
C GLU A 284 -2.79 -12.06 20.53
N GLU A 285 -4.05 -11.77 20.21
CA GLU A 285 -4.52 -10.42 19.96
C GLU A 285 -5.04 -9.78 21.24
N GLU A 286 -4.56 -8.57 21.54
CA GLU A 286 -5.03 -7.80 22.68
C GLU A 286 -5.52 -6.41 22.25
N ALA A 287 -6.79 -6.11 22.55
CA ALA A 287 -7.33 -4.78 22.32
C ALA A 287 -6.64 -3.75 23.22
N VAL A 288 -6.08 -2.72 22.59
CA VAL A 288 -5.34 -1.63 23.24
C VAL A 288 -6.27 -0.46 23.53
N LEU A 289 -6.99 -0.03 22.50
CA LEU A 289 -7.85 1.15 22.54
C LEU A 289 -9.11 0.90 21.70
N LYS A 290 -10.24 1.39 22.21
CA LYS A 290 -11.51 1.46 21.50
C LYS A 290 -12.07 2.87 21.59
N ARG A 291 -12.42 3.48 20.46
CA ARG A 291 -13.14 4.76 20.43
C ARG A 291 -14.60 4.53 20.82
N VAL A 292 -15.09 5.26 21.81
CA VAL A 292 -16.47 5.14 22.31
C VAL A 292 -17.19 6.46 22.12
N HIS A 293 -17.80 6.57 20.93
CA HIS A 293 -18.75 7.60 20.50
C HIS A 293 -18.26 9.06 20.53
N ASN A 294 -18.58 9.82 19.48
CA ASN A 294 -18.05 11.18 19.28
C ASN A 294 -18.44 12.21 20.37
N ARG A 295 -19.62 12.10 20.99
CA ARG A 295 -20.14 13.14 21.91
C ARG A 295 -19.29 13.30 23.17
N ASP A 296 -18.73 12.20 23.68
CA ASP A 296 -17.99 12.21 24.94
C ASP A 296 -16.50 12.52 24.77
N ARG A 297 -16.02 12.61 23.51
CA ARG A 297 -14.59 12.71 23.17
C ARG A 297 -13.76 11.76 24.04
N SER A 298 -14.22 10.50 24.12
CA SER A 298 -13.67 9.52 25.04
C SER A 298 -13.15 8.29 24.32
N VAL A 299 -12.08 7.73 24.88
CA VAL A 299 -11.52 6.45 24.47
C VAL A 299 -11.50 5.52 25.65
N LEU A 300 -11.85 4.26 25.41
CA LEU A 300 -11.61 3.21 26.39
C LEU A 300 -10.23 2.63 26.10
N VAL A 301 -9.40 2.57 27.14
CA VAL A 301 -8.04 2.07 27.06
C VAL A 301 -7.92 0.88 27.99
N ASN A 302 -7.39 -0.22 27.47
CA ASN A 302 -7.08 -1.38 28.27
C ASN A 302 -6.05 -1.00 29.36
N GLN A 303 -6.34 -1.38 30.60
CA GLN A 303 -5.53 -1.13 31.80
C GLN A 303 -4.03 -1.39 31.59
N ILE A 304 -3.69 -2.47 30.87
CA ILE A 304 -2.32 -2.91 30.59
C ILE A 304 -1.58 -1.87 29.75
N TYR A 305 -2.25 -1.27 28.77
CA TYR A 305 -1.66 -0.29 27.86
C TYR A 305 -1.87 1.17 28.29
N TYR A 306 -2.57 1.42 29.40
CA TYR A 306 -2.94 2.78 29.81
C TYR A 306 -1.73 3.72 29.94
N LYS A 307 -0.66 3.28 30.63
CA LYS A 307 0.57 4.09 30.77
C LYS A 307 1.22 4.41 29.42
N PHE A 308 1.20 3.45 28.49
CA PHE A 308 1.73 3.64 27.14
C PHE A 308 0.92 4.67 26.36
N VAL A 309 -0.41 4.57 26.40
CA VAL A 309 -1.31 5.54 25.75
C VAL A 309 -1.21 6.92 26.41
N GLU A 310 -1.12 6.99 27.73
CA GLU A 310 -0.96 8.23 28.50
C GLU A 310 0.35 8.96 28.16
N GLN A 311 1.46 8.23 28.00
CA GLN A 311 2.72 8.80 27.56
C GLN A 311 2.57 9.45 26.17
N VAL A 312 2.00 8.71 25.21
CA VAL A 312 1.75 9.22 23.85
C VAL A 312 0.85 10.46 23.86
N TRP A 313 -0.11 10.49 24.78
CA TRP A 313 -1.02 11.61 24.97
C TRP A 313 -0.33 12.86 25.50
N GLY A 314 0.53 12.70 26.52
CA GLY A 314 1.24 13.80 27.16
C GLY A 314 2.17 14.53 26.18
N GLU A 315 2.87 13.78 25.33
CA GLU A 315 3.75 14.33 24.29
C GLU A 315 3.02 15.20 23.26
N ARG A 316 1.73 14.98 23.05
CA ARG A 316 0.92 15.69 22.05
C ARG A 316 0.08 16.82 22.63
N GLY A 317 0.04 16.99 23.96
CA GLY A 317 -0.66 18.09 24.61
C GLY A 317 -2.18 18.11 24.34
N LEU A 318 -2.80 16.95 24.13
CA LEU A 318 -4.22 16.84 23.76
C LEU A 318 -5.13 17.18 24.95
N LYS A 319 -5.47 18.46 25.11
CA LYS A 319 -6.39 18.96 26.14
C LYS A 319 -7.84 18.61 25.80
N GLY A 320 -8.59 18.10 26.78
CA GLY A 320 -10.05 17.91 26.70
C GLY A 320 -10.54 16.55 26.21
N LEU A 321 -9.63 15.67 25.77
CA LEU A 321 -9.95 14.27 25.46
C LEU A 321 -9.99 13.46 26.78
N ARG A 322 -10.91 12.51 26.93
CA ARG A 322 -11.05 11.69 28.16
C ARG A 322 -10.62 10.24 27.91
N ALA A 323 -9.50 9.80 28.48
CA ALA A 323 -9.14 8.39 28.50
C ALA A 323 -9.80 7.70 29.71
N ARG A 324 -10.66 6.71 29.47
CA ARG A 324 -11.22 5.87 30.55
C ARG A 324 -10.50 4.54 30.56
N ARG A 325 -9.98 4.19 31.72
CA ARG A 325 -9.27 2.93 31.93
C ARG A 325 -10.28 1.80 32.18
N VAL A 326 -10.10 0.67 31.50
CA VAL A 326 -10.97 -0.51 31.65
C VAL A 326 -10.15 -1.78 31.81
N SER A 327 -10.64 -2.74 32.60
CA SER A 327 -9.93 -3.99 32.88
C SER A 327 -9.74 -4.87 31.66
N LYS A 328 -10.74 -4.90 30.75
CA LYS A 328 -10.69 -5.64 29.49
C LYS A 328 -11.50 -4.91 28.42
N LEU A 329 -10.98 -4.93 27.20
CA LEU A 329 -11.68 -4.49 25.99
C LEU A 329 -12.10 -5.74 25.20
N ASN A 330 -13.35 -5.78 24.74
CA ASN A 330 -13.80 -6.82 23.82
C ASN A 330 -13.30 -6.50 22.41
N ILE A 331 -12.69 -7.50 21.77
CA ILE A 331 -12.40 -7.48 20.34
C ILE A 331 -13.72 -7.81 19.62
N PRO A 332 -14.14 -7.03 18.61
CA PRO A 332 -15.38 -7.27 17.88
C PRO A 332 -15.36 -8.53 17.01
#